data_AF-A0A965TH97-F1
#
_entry.id   AF-A0A965TH97-F1
#
_cell.length_a   1.000
_cell.length_b   1.000
_cell.length_c   1.000
_cell.angle_alpha   90.00
_cell.angle_beta   90.00
_cell.angle_gamma   90.00
#
_symmetry.space_group_name_H-M   'P 1'
#
loop_
_entity.id
_entity.type
_entity.pdbx_description
1 polymer ?
#
loop_
_entity_poly.entity_id
_entity_poly.type
_entity_poly.pdbx_seq_one_letter_code
_entity_poly.pdbx_strand_id
1 'polypeptide(L)' 'MRSINQHSKYGYKVGYRENGSRLFVCRFKDRTCREAKESLRYYMTYTVLPNTVWEILPITLSEYKSGIWRDCPF' A
#
# COMPACT_ATOMS: atom_id res chain seq x y z
N MET A 1 -5.37 5.99 -12.23
CA MET A 1 -4.26 5.51 -11.36
C MET A 1 -2.97 6.16 -11.81
N ARG A 2 -2.24 6.86 -10.94
CA ARG A 2 -0.89 7.36 -11.26
C ARG A 2 0.00 6.17 -11.65
N SER A 3 0.92 6.37 -12.59
CA SER A 3 1.87 5.34 -13.02
C SER A 3 2.66 4.82 -11.81
N ILE A 4 2.36 3.59 -11.37
CA ILE A 4 3.07 2.94 -10.27
C ILE A 4 4.39 2.46 -10.85
N ASN A 5 5.51 2.96 -10.32
CA ASN A 5 6.82 2.47 -10.67
C ASN A 5 6.91 0.96 -10.34
N GLN A 6 7.00 0.11 -11.37
CA GLN A 6 6.87 -1.36 -11.24
C GLN A 6 8.11 -2.04 -10.66
N HIS A 7 9.20 -1.30 -10.42
CA HIS A 7 10.46 -1.83 -9.92
C HIS A 7 10.88 -1.16 -8.60
N SER A 8 10.12 -1.41 -7.52
CA SER A 8 10.57 -1.11 -6.16
C SER A 8 11.45 -2.24 -5.62
N LYS A 9 12.66 -1.90 -5.13
CA LYS A 9 13.57 -2.84 -4.45
C LYS A 9 13.11 -3.23 -3.05
N TYR A 10 12.26 -2.41 -2.43
CA TYR A 10 11.85 -2.55 -1.03
C TYR A 10 10.40 -3.01 -0.88
N GLY A 11 9.73 -3.32 -2.00
CA GLY A 11 8.33 -3.68 -2.05
C GLY A 11 7.38 -2.48 -2.15
N TYR A 12 6.12 -2.75 -1.86
CA TYR A 12 4.99 -1.85 -2.02
C TYR A 12 4.14 -1.84 -0.76
N LYS A 13 3.54 -0.69 -0.46
CA LYS A 13 2.53 -0.55 0.57
C LYS A 13 1.20 -0.23 -0.08
N VAL A 14 0.17 -0.94 0.34
CA VAL A 14 -1.21 -0.77 -0.10
C VAL A 14 -1.98 -0.13 1.04
N GLY A 15 -2.71 0.92 0.76
CA GLY A 15 -3.44 1.65 1.78
C GLY A 15 -4.45 2.60 1.17
N TYR A 16 -5.03 3.41 2.04
CA TYR A 16 -5.99 4.43 1.63
C TYR A 16 -5.73 5.75 2.33
N ARG A 17 -6.31 6.80 1.75
CA ARG A 17 -6.45 8.11 2.35
C ARG A 17 -7.92 8.44 2.43
N GLU A 18 -8.35 9.05 3.52
CA GLU A 18 -9.68 9.66 3.55
C GLU A 18 -9.70 10.87 2.60
N ASN A 19 -10.81 11.08 1.92
CA ASN A 19 -10.96 12.17 0.98
C ASN A 19 -10.74 13.52 1.69
N GLY A 20 -9.74 14.29 1.23
CA GLY A 20 -9.32 15.54 1.88
C GLY A 20 -8.24 15.39 2.97
N SER A 21 -7.91 14.17 3.38
CA SER A 21 -6.85 13.91 4.36
C SER A 21 -5.49 13.69 3.69
N ARG A 22 -4.44 14.17 4.35
CA ARG A 22 -3.03 13.87 3.97
C ARG A 22 -2.53 12.58 4.58
N LEU A 23 -3.28 11.99 5.52
CA LEU A 23 -2.87 10.80 6.24
C LEU A 23 -3.04 9.57 5.35
N PHE A 24 -1.94 8.85 5.14
CA PHE A 24 -1.95 7.56 4.46
C PHE A 24 -2.02 6.44 5.50
N VAL A 25 -3.11 5.67 5.46
CA VAL A 25 -3.30 4.50 6.31
C VAL A 25 -2.83 3.27 5.55
N CYS A 26 -1.67 2.74 5.93
CA CYS A 26 -1.11 1.51 5.37
C CYS A 26 -1.90 0.30 5.89
N ARG A 27 -2.39 -0.54 4.96
CA ARG A 27 -3.10 -1.80 5.29
C ARG A 27 -2.28 -3.04 5.00
N PHE A 28 -1.62 -3.08 3.84
CA PHE A 28 -0.83 -4.23 3.41
C PHE A 28 0.56 -3.78 2.94
N LYS A 29 1.53 -4.69 3.05
CA LYS A 29 2.88 -4.52 2.55
C LYS A 29 3.23 -5.77 1.75
N ASP A 30 3.53 -5.59 0.48
CA ASP A 30 3.73 -6.67 -0.48
C ASP A 30 5.09 -6.53 -1.15
N ARG A 31 5.72 -7.65 -1.48
CA ARG A 31 7.07 -7.63 -2.06
C ARG A 31 7.03 -7.18 -3.51
N THR A 32 5.97 -7.50 -4.24
CA THR A 32 5.80 -7.18 -5.66
C THR A 32 4.57 -6.32 -5.93
N CYS A 33 4.60 -5.58 -7.04
CA CYS A 33 3.46 -4.76 -7.48
C CYS A 33 2.25 -5.64 -7.84
N ARG A 34 2.48 -6.88 -8.27
CA ARG A 34 1.43 -7.84 -8.59
C ARG A 34 0.68 -8.26 -7.31
N GLU A 35 1.42 -8.71 -6.29
CA GLU A 35 0.84 -9.05 -4.98
C GLU A 35 0.08 -7.86 -4.39
N ALA A 36 0.66 -6.66 -4.44
CA ALA A 36 -0.02 -5.43 -3.98
C ALA A 36 -1.37 -5.18 -4.67
N LYS A 37 -1.45 -5.43 -5.98
CA LYS A 37 -2.71 -5.31 -6.74
C LYS A 37 -3.70 -6.41 -6.36
N GLU A 38 -3.24 -7.63 -6.16
CA GLU A 38 -4.07 -8.76 -5.73
C GLU A 38 -4.64 -8.52 -4.33
N SER A 39 -3.80 -8.12 -3.37
CA SER A 39 -4.18 -7.72 -2.01
C SER A 39 -5.22 -6.60 -2.02
N LEU A 40 -5.00 -5.55 -2.83
CA LEU A 40 -5.97 -4.48 -2.99
C LEU A 40 -7.31 -4.98 -3.56
N ARG A 41 -7.26 -5.74 -4.66
CA ARG A 41 -8.45 -6.26 -5.34
C ARG A 41 -9.25 -7.17 -4.41
N TYR A 42 -8.57 -8.05 -3.69
CA TYR A 42 -9.17 -8.93 -2.70
C TYR A 42 -9.85 -8.09 -1.62
N TYR A 43 -9.13 -7.14 -1.00
CA TYR A 43 -9.70 -6.33 0.07
C TYR A 43 -10.89 -5.48 -0.38
N MET A 44 -10.81 -4.83 -1.55
CA MET A 44 -11.91 -4.05 -2.13
C MET A 44 -13.14 -4.91 -2.46
N THR A 45 -12.97 -6.22 -2.67
CA THR A 45 -14.10 -7.14 -2.90
C THR A 45 -14.92 -7.36 -1.63
N TYR A 46 -14.26 -7.35 -0.45
CA TYR A 46 -14.92 -7.64 0.83
C TYR A 46 -15.21 -6.39 1.68
N THR A 47 -14.54 -5.26 1.40
CA THR A 47 -14.66 -4.05 2.22
C THR A 47 -14.91 -2.83 1.34
N VAL A 48 -16.03 -2.14 1.57
CA VAL A 48 -16.33 -0.84 0.98
C VAL A 48 -16.17 0.21 2.07
N LEU A 49 -15.06 0.96 2.04
CA LEU A 49 -14.89 2.15 2.89
C LEU A 49 -15.37 3.39 2.11
N PRO A 50 -16.49 4.02 2.50
CA PRO A 50 -16.97 5.21 1.82
C PRO A 50 -15.96 6.37 1.95
N ASN A 51 -15.83 7.19 0.91
CA ASN A 51 -14.96 8.37 0.88
C ASN A 51 -13.46 8.10 1.11
N THR A 52 -12.97 6.91 0.71
CA THR A 52 -11.53 6.59 0.76
C THR A 52 -10.94 6.46 -0.65
N VAL A 53 -9.74 6.98 -0.83
CA VAL A 53 -8.95 6.82 -2.05
C VAL A 53 -7.86 5.79 -1.79
N TRP A 54 -7.98 4.63 -2.43
CA TRP A 54 -7.01 3.56 -2.33
C TRP A 54 -5.81 3.81 -3.25
N GLU A 55 -4.61 3.64 -2.71
CA GLU A 55 -3.36 3.88 -3.41
C GLU A 55 -2.34 2.77 -3.11
N ILE A 56 -1.57 2.39 -4.13
CA ILE A 56 -0.39 1.53 -4.01
C ILE A 56 0.82 2.42 -4.17
N LEU A 57 1.71 2.44 -3.18
CA LEU A 57 2.91 3.26 -3.16
C LEU A 57 4.14 2.36 -3.03
N PRO A 58 5.25 2.65 -3.75
CA PRO A 58 6.52 1.96 -3.48
C PRO A 58 7.00 2.32 -2.07
N ILE A 59 7.55 1.33 -1.36
CA ILE A 59 8.23 1.55 -0.08
C ILE A 59 9.54 2.27 -0.36
N THR A 60 9.78 3.36 0.35
CA THR A 60 11.03 4.14 0.22
C THR A 60 12.16 3.54 1.06
N LEU A 61 13.41 3.89 0.74
CA LEU A 61 14.57 3.40 1.51
C LEU A 61 14.53 3.84 2.98
N SER A 62 14.05 5.06 3.26
CA SER A 62 13.89 5.56 4.63
C SER A 62 12.89 4.69 5.40
N GLU A 63 11.73 4.42 4.82
CA GLU A 63 10.70 3.53 5.37
C GLU A 63 11.20 2.11 5.62
N TYR A 64 11.96 1.56 4.67
CA TYR A 64 12.60 0.25 4.83
C TYR A 64 13.57 0.24 6.02
N LYS A 65 14.44 1.26 6.12
CA LYS A 65 15.43 1.39 7.22
C LYS A 65 14.78 1.64 8.58
N SER A 66 13.65 2.36 8.62
CA SER A 66 12.84 2.54 9.83
C SER A 66 12.18 1.25 10.30
N GLY A 67 12.35 0.13 9.58
CA GLY A 67 11.87 -1.17 10.00
C GLY A 67 10.37 -1.33 9.79
N ILE A 68 9.77 -0.62 8.83
CA ILE A 68 8.33 -0.73 8.57
C ILE A 68 7.90 -2.17 8.24
N TRP A 69 8.80 -3.03 7.77
CA TRP A 69 8.53 -4.47 7.61
C TRP A 69 8.38 -5.26 8.93
N ARG A 70 8.80 -4.71 10.07
CA ARG A 70 8.68 -5.37 11.38
C ARG A 70 7.27 -5.27 11.98
N ASP A 71 6.44 -4.33 11.52
CA ASP A 71 5.07 -4.14 12.02
C ASP A 71 4.03 -5.11 11.42
N CYS A 72 4.40 -5.89 10.40
CA CYS A 72 3.52 -6.91 9.80
C CYS A 72 4.31 -8.21 9.67
N PRO A 73 4.20 -9.16 10.62
CA PRO A 73 4.73 -10.49 10.40
C PRO A 73 3.89 -11.15 9.30
N PHE A 74 4.55 -11.77 8.33
CA PHE A 74 3.93 -12.62 7.33
C PHE A 74 3.31 -13.86 7.97
#